data_AF-A0A536T6M0-F1
#
_entry.id   AF-A0A536T6M0-F1
#
_cell.length_a   1.000
_cell.length_b   1.000
_cell.length_c   1.000
_cell.angle_alpha   90.00
_cell.angle_beta   90.00
_cell.angle_gamma   90.00
#
_symmetry.space_group_name_H-M   'P 1'
#
loop_
_entity.id
_entity.type
_entity.pdbx_description
1 polymer ?
#
loop_
_entity_poly.entity_id
_entity_poly.type
_entity_poly.pdbx_seq_one_letter_code
_entity_poly.pdbx_strand_id
1 'polypeptide(L)'
;MNVFLVVNHKRDWPVEVPGANVVSAREYLTDPAYSENRPARVLNLCRTDRYQGRGYYVSLLAEARGHRPLPEVKTIGDLQADLPANLLSGTFNDQVQRALANHTGDKCIVDSYFGRDPLRRNDTLSQHLFTALRAPLLRASFMRHNGRWRLSEVRILSATDIEPEHHAFVADAGTDYITRNRVRMRDAPSGTPALAIL
;
A
#
# COMPACT_ATOMS: atom_id res chain seq x y z
N MET A 1 17.07 6.36 -9.38
CA MET A 1 15.62 6.16 -9.38
C MET A 1 15.03 6.95 -8.22
N ASN A 2 14.17 7.92 -8.49
CA ASN A 2 13.54 8.74 -7.46
C ASN A 2 12.39 7.95 -6.80
N VAL A 3 12.18 8.20 -5.51
CA VAL A 3 11.03 7.69 -4.76
C VAL A 3 10.31 8.88 -4.17
N PHE A 4 9.07 9.09 -4.58
CA PHE A 4 8.18 10.11 -4.04
C PHE A 4 7.22 9.46 -3.06
N LEU A 5 7.18 9.97 -1.83
CA LEU A 5 6.19 9.60 -0.84
C LEU A 5 5.15 10.72 -0.83
N VAL A 6 3.99 10.45 -1.43
CA VAL A 6 2.97 11.48 -1.71
C VAL A 6 1.88 11.42 -0.65
N VAL A 7 1.69 12.53 0.07
CA VAL A 7 0.70 12.69 1.14
C VAL A 7 -0.28 13.81 0.82
N ASN A 8 -1.45 13.85 1.46
CA ASN A 8 -2.40 14.95 1.27
C ASN A 8 -1.76 16.31 1.60
N HIS A 9 -1.15 16.41 2.79
CA HIS A 9 -0.41 17.57 3.26
C HIS A 9 0.86 17.12 3.98
N LYS A 10 1.98 17.80 3.74
CA LYS A 10 3.29 17.45 4.34
C LYS A 10 3.26 17.47 5.87
N ARG A 11 2.51 18.41 6.47
CA ARG A 11 2.36 18.54 7.93
C ARG A 11 1.66 17.34 8.59
N ASP A 12 0.91 16.55 7.82
CA ASP A 12 0.17 15.39 8.34
C ASP A 12 1.06 14.13 8.34
N TRP A 13 2.26 14.19 7.74
CA TRP A 13 3.20 13.09 7.69
C TRP A 13 4.17 13.18 8.89
N PRO A 14 4.12 12.24 9.84
CA PRO A 14 4.70 12.44 11.16
C PRO A 14 6.19 12.05 11.26
N VAL A 15 6.77 11.42 10.24
CA VAL A 15 8.08 10.76 10.33
C VAL A 15 8.95 10.99 9.10
N GLU A 16 10.26 10.88 9.28
CA GLU A 16 11.17 10.84 8.13
C GLU A 16 11.33 9.41 7.62
N VAL A 17 11.36 9.24 6.29
CA VAL A 17 11.61 7.96 5.63
C VAL A 17 12.81 8.11 4.70
N PRO A 18 14.02 7.73 5.16
CA PRO A 18 15.23 7.82 4.36
C PRO A 18 15.10 7.22 2.96
N GLY A 19 15.56 7.97 1.96
CA GLY A 19 15.55 7.55 0.57
C GLY A 19 14.24 7.81 -0.19
N ALA A 20 13.25 8.45 0.44
CA ALA A 20 12.07 9.01 -0.21
C ALA A 20 11.98 10.53 -0.03
N ASN A 21 11.50 11.22 -1.07
CA ASN A 21 11.17 12.64 -1.01
C ASN A 21 9.68 12.77 -0.68
N VAL A 22 9.35 13.41 0.44
CA VAL A 22 7.96 13.67 0.83
C VAL A 22 7.40 14.83 -0.01
N VAL A 23 6.31 14.60 -0.72
CA VAL A 23 5.67 15.56 -1.63
C VAL A 23 4.19 15.64 -1.30
N SER A 24 3.58 16.83 -1.32
CA SER A 24 2.13 16.91 -1.18
C SER A 24 1.44 16.50 -2.48
N ALA A 25 0.21 15.98 -2.37
CA ALA A 25 -0.61 15.63 -3.53
C ALA A 25 -0.78 16.82 -4.48
N ARG A 26 -0.93 18.03 -3.94
CA ARG A 26 -1.04 19.25 -4.76
C ARG A 26 0.23 19.48 -5.57
N GLU A 27 1.39 19.51 -4.93
CA GLU A 27 2.67 19.71 -5.62
C GLU A 27 2.88 18.62 -6.69
N TYR A 28 2.69 17.34 -6.35
CA TYR A 28 2.88 16.25 -7.30
C TYR A 28 1.96 16.35 -8.52
N LEU A 29 0.71 16.79 -8.35
CA LEU A 29 -0.26 16.91 -9.43
C LEU A 29 0.01 18.13 -10.32
N THR A 30 0.42 19.27 -9.76
CA THR A 30 0.44 20.55 -10.47
C THR A 30 1.83 21.07 -10.85
N ASP A 31 2.88 20.66 -10.15
CA ASP A 31 4.23 21.19 -10.37
C ASP A 31 4.92 20.44 -11.53
N PRO A 32 5.35 21.15 -12.60
CA PRO A 32 6.06 20.55 -13.73
C PRO A 32 7.33 19.78 -13.36
N ALA A 33 7.97 20.08 -12.22
CA ALA A 33 9.16 19.35 -11.75
C ALA A 33 8.90 17.85 -11.53
N TYR A 34 7.64 17.46 -11.26
CA TYR A 34 7.23 16.06 -11.14
C TYR A 34 6.62 15.48 -12.43
N SER A 35 6.66 16.24 -13.52
CA SER A 35 6.18 15.82 -14.85
C SER A 35 7.31 15.41 -15.79
N GLU A 36 8.57 15.41 -15.33
CA GLU A 36 9.72 15.00 -16.13
C GLU A 36 9.64 13.50 -16.52
N ASN A 37 10.11 13.15 -17.73
CA ASN A 37 10.22 11.77 -18.22
C ASN A 37 11.34 10.97 -17.53
N ARG A 38 11.46 11.08 -16.21
CA ARG A 38 12.41 10.31 -15.40
C ARG A 38 11.64 9.23 -14.65
N PRO A 39 12.07 7.96 -14.73
CA PRO A 39 11.37 6.89 -14.03
C PRO A 39 11.43 7.16 -12.52
N ALA A 40 10.26 7.11 -11.89
CA ALA A 40 10.08 7.32 -10.46
C ALA A 40 9.10 6.29 -9.88
N ARG A 41 9.25 6.01 -8.59
CA ARG A 41 8.28 5.27 -7.79
C ARG A 41 7.45 6.26 -6.98
N VAL A 42 6.16 6.03 -6.90
CA VAL A 42 5.23 6.92 -6.19
C VAL A 42 4.54 6.11 -5.10
N LEU A 43 4.99 6.25 -3.86
CA LEU A 43 4.32 5.69 -2.70
C LEU A 43 3.18 6.64 -2.34
N ASN A 44 1.97 6.29 -2.77
CA ASN A 44 0.79 7.11 -2.59
C ASN A 44 0.16 6.79 -1.22
N LEU A 45 0.37 7.69 -0.27
CA LEU A 45 -0.18 7.64 1.09
C LEU A 45 -1.33 8.64 1.27
N CYS A 46 -1.90 9.10 0.16
CA CYS A 46 -3.03 10.00 0.19
C CYS A 46 -4.31 9.26 0.55
N ARG A 47 -5.29 10.01 1.06
CA ARG A 47 -6.64 9.52 1.27
C ARG A 47 -7.29 9.10 -0.06
N THR A 48 -7.89 7.91 -0.04
CA THR A 48 -8.63 7.31 -1.16
C THR A 48 -10.08 6.99 -0.77
N ASP A 49 -10.60 7.67 0.25
CA ASP A 49 -11.95 7.49 0.80
C ASP A 49 -13.06 8.05 -0.10
N ARG A 50 -12.70 8.93 -1.04
CA ARG A 50 -13.64 9.48 -2.04
C ARG A 50 -13.29 8.96 -3.43
N TYR A 51 -14.32 8.53 -4.16
CA TYR A 51 -14.21 8.26 -5.58
C TYR A 51 -13.65 9.49 -6.30
N GLN A 52 -12.64 9.28 -7.16
CA GLN A 52 -11.94 10.36 -7.86
C GLN A 52 -11.37 11.45 -6.93
N GLY A 53 -11.00 11.08 -5.69
CA GLY A 53 -10.26 11.97 -4.79
C GLY A 53 -8.80 12.20 -5.23
N ARG A 54 -8.07 13.03 -4.47
CA ARG A 54 -6.65 13.31 -4.77
C ARG A 54 -5.79 12.05 -4.83
N GLY A 55 -6.00 11.09 -3.93
CA GLY A 55 -5.26 9.83 -3.97
C GLY A 55 -5.46 9.05 -5.27
N TYR A 56 -6.68 9.01 -5.80
CA TYR A 56 -6.97 8.40 -7.09
C TYR A 56 -6.20 9.10 -8.23
N TYR A 57 -6.26 10.43 -8.31
CA TYR A 57 -5.56 11.20 -9.33
C TYR A 57 -4.04 11.13 -9.23
N VAL A 58 -3.48 11.00 -8.01
CA VAL A 58 -2.03 10.82 -7.83
C VAL A 58 -1.56 9.53 -8.50
N SER A 59 -2.24 8.40 -8.28
CA SER A 59 -1.88 7.13 -8.92
C SER A 59 -2.16 7.15 -10.43
N LEU A 60 -3.31 7.70 -10.86
CA LEU A 60 -3.64 7.83 -12.28
C LEU A 60 -2.59 8.64 -13.06
N LEU A 61 -2.24 9.81 -12.54
CA LEU A 61 -1.28 10.69 -13.20
C LEU A 61 0.15 10.13 -13.13
N ALA A 62 0.49 9.40 -12.06
CA ALA A 62 1.76 8.67 -11.99
C ALA A 62 1.87 7.64 -13.12
N GLU A 63 0.85 6.82 -13.35
CA GLU A 63 0.85 5.85 -14.46
C GLU A 63 0.96 6.55 -15.82
N ALA A 64 0.21 7.63 -16.04
CA ALA A 64 0.27 8.41 -17.29
C ALA A 64 1.65 9.01 -17.57
N ARG A 65 2.44 9.30 -16.52
CA ARG A 65 3.83 9.80 -16.60
C ARG A 65 4.87 8.68 -16.73
N GLY A 66 4.46 7.40 -16.77
CA GLY A 66 5.39 6.26 -16.72
C GLY A 66 6.06 6.06 -15.37
N HIS A 67 5.56 6.71 -14.31
CA HIS A 67 5.95 6.41 -12.94
C HIS A 67 5.25 5.13 -12.47
N ARG A 68 5.81 4.51 -11.43
CA ARG A 68 5.25 3.29 -10.82
C ARG A 68 4.59 3.61 -9.49
N PRO A 69 3.28 3.87 -9.45
CA PRO A 69 2.59 4.13 -8.20
C PRO A 69 2.37 2.86 -7.37
N LEU A 70 2.18 3.06 -6.08
CA LEU A 70 1.83 2.05 -5.10
C LEU A 70 0.89 2.71 -4.07
N PRO A 71 -0.40 2.38 -4.03
CA PRO A 71 -1.11 1.47 -4.95
C PRO A 71 -1.25 2.01 -6.39
N GLU A 72 -1.50 1.10 -7.32
CA GLU A 72 -1.91 1.42 -8.70
C GLU A 72 -3.34 2.01 -8.73
N VAL A 73 -3.67 2.77 -9.77
CA VAL A 73 -5.02 3.38 -9.89
C VAL A 73 -6.11 2.31 -9.94
N LYS A 74 -5.81 1.17 -10.58
CA LYS A 74 -6.69 0.02 -10.65
C LYS A 74 -7.02 -0.52 -9.26
N THR A 75 -6.02 -0.71 -8.41
CA THR A 75 -6.23 -1.17 -7.03
C THR A 75 -7.15 -0.25 -6.25
N ILE A 76 -6.95 1.08 -6.36
CA ILE A 76 -7.80 2.05 -5.68
C ILE A 76 -9.25 1.92 -6.18
N GLY A 77 -9.44 1.82 -7.51
CA GLY A 77 -10.76 1.66 -8.12
C GLY A 77 -11.44 0.35 -7.71
N ASP A 78 -10.71 -0.77 -7.76
CA ASP A 78 -11.21 -2.10 -7.38
C ASP A 78 -11.70 -2.08 -5.92
N LEU A 79 -10.90 -1.55 -4.99
CA LEU A 79 -11.26 -1.45 -3.56
C LEU A 79 -12.43 -0.51 -3.26
N GLN A 80 -12.66 0.49 -4.10
CA GLN A 80 -13.83 1.38 -3.96
C GLN A 80 -15.11 0.73 -4.47
N ALA A 81 -15.01 -0.27 -5.34
CA ALA A 81 -16.14 -1.00 -5.90
C ALA A 81 -16.55 -2.19 -5.01
N ASP A 82 -15.60 -3.08 -4.67
CA ASP A 82 -15.84 -4.26 -3.83
C ASP A 82 -14.51 -4.87 -3.31
N LEU A 83 -14.60 -5.90 -2.46
CA LEU A 83 -13.45 -6.70 -2.05
C LEU A 83 -12.86 -7.48 -3.24
N PRO A 84 -11.54 -7.38 -3.49
CA PRO A 84 -10.89 -8.14 -4.55
C PRO A 84 -11.06 -9.66 -4.41
N ALA A 85 -11.34 -10.33 -5.53
CA ALA A 85 -11.68 -11.76 -5.54
C ALA A 85 -10.60 -12.68 -4.92
N ASN A 86 -9.32 -12.29 -4.99
CA ASN A 86 -8.23 -13.04 -4.36
C ASN A 86 -8.31 -13.03 -2.82
N LEU A 87 -8.84 -11.96 -2.22
CA LEU A 87 -9.14 -11.86 -0.79
C LEU A 87 -10.43 -12.59 -0.38
N LEU A 88 -11.17 -13.12 -1.34
CA LEU A 88 -12.36 -13.95 -1.11
C LEU A 88 -12.06 -15.45 -1.34
N SER A 89 -10.83 -15.79 -1.73
CA SER A 89 -10.42 -17.16 -2.03
C SER A 89 -10.44 -18.08 -0.81
N GLY A 90 -10.65 -19.38 -1.03
CA GLY A 90 -10.57 -20.40 0.03
C GLY A 90 -9.22 -20.40 0.74
N THR A 91 -8.12 -20.26 -0.01
CA THR A 91 -6.76 -20.20 0.54
C THR A 91 -6.56 -19.01 1.48
N PHE A 92 -7.07 -17.83 1.13
CA PHE A 92 -7.02 -16.67 2.02
C PHE A 92 -7.87 -16.89 3.27
N ASN A 93 -9.09 -17.42 3.11
CA ASN A 93 -9.98 -17.70 4.23
C ASN A 93 -9.38 -18.69 5.23
N ASP A 94 -8.67 -19.72 4.77
CA ASP A 94 -7.98 -20.68 5.64
C ASP A 94 -6.83 -20.04 6.42
N GLN A 95 -6.08 -19.13 5.80
CA GLN A 95 -5.04 -18.36 6.49
C GLN A 95 -5.63 -17.43 7.55
N VAL A 96 -6.74 -16.77 7.23
CA VAL A 96 -7.49 -15.95 8.20
C VAL A 96 -7.94 -16.81 9.39
N GLN A 97 -8.45 -18.02 9.16
CA GLN A 97 -8.85 -18.90 10.25
C GLN A 97 -7.66 -19.25 11.17
N ARG A 98 -6.50 -19.56 10.59
CA ARG A 98 -5.29 -19.90 11.36
C ARG A 98 -4.74 -18.71 12.13
N ALA A 99 -4.64 -17.55 11.48
CA ALA A 99 -4.10 -16.33 12.08
C ALA A 99 -4.94 -15.86 13.27
N LEU A 100 -6.26 -15.97 13.16
CA LEU A 100 -7.20 -15.45 14.16
C LEU A 100 -7.77 -16.55 15.07
N ALA A 101 -7.21 -17.76 15.07
CA ALA A 101 -7.73 -18.91 15.83
C ALA A 101 -7.82 -18.64 17.34
N ASN A 102 -6.82 -17.93 17.89
CA ASN A 102 -6.69 -17.65 19.32
C ASN A 102 -7.30 -16.29 19.72
N HIS A 103 -7.95 -15.58 18.78
CA HIS A 103 -8.51 -14.26 19.08
C HIS A 103 -9.80 -14.40 19.89
N THR A 104 -9.81 -13.84 21.10
CA THR A 104 -10.95 -13.87 22.02
C THR A 104 -11.90 -12.72 21.72
N GLY A 105 -12.82 -12.91 20.77
CA GLY A 105 -13.85 -11.94 20.41
C GLY A 105 -14.45 -12.21 19.04
N ASP A 106 -15.43 -11.41 18.64
CA ASP A 106 -16.10 -11.54 17.34
C ASP A 106 -15.67 -10.48 16.32
N LYS A 107 -14.78 -9.56 16.71
CA LYS A 107 -14.18 -8.56 15.85
C LYS A 107 -12.67 -8.53 16.04
N CYS A 108 -11.94 -8.46 14.93
CA CYS A 108 -10.51 -8.28 14.91
C CYS A 108 -10.15 -7.22 13.86
N ILE A 109 -9.24 -6.32 14.21
CA ILE A 109 -8.70 -5.31 13.29
C ILE A 109 -7.21 -5.59 13.15
N VAL A 110 -6.73 -5.63 11.92
CA VAL A 110 -5.32 -5.81 11.59
C VAL A 110 -4.87 -4.62 10.77
N ASP A 111 -3.96 -3.85 11.33
CA ASP A 111 -3.20 -2.85 10.59
C ASP A 111 -1.98 -3.49 9.95
N SER A 112 -1.74 -3.14 8.69
CA SER A 112 -0.61 -3.63 7.91
C SER A 112 0.10 -2.45 7.27
N TYR A 113 1.34 -2.22 7.69
CA TYR A 113 2.21 -1.18 7.15
C TYR A 113 3.34 -1.82 6.34
N PHE A 114 3.34 -1.56 5.04
CA PHE A 114 4.22 -2.16 4.04
C PHE A 114 4.30 -3.70 4.13
N GLY A 115 3.17 -4.33 4.47
CA GLY A 115 3.05 -5.79 4.63
C GLY A 115 3.47 -6.35 5.97
N ARG A 116 3.63 -5.51 7.01
CA ARG A 116 3.99 -5.94 8.37
C ARG A 116 2.94 -5.49 9.38
N ASP A 117 2.69 -6.34 10.38
CA ASP A 117 1.83 -6.03 11.51
C ASP A 117 2.65 -5.29 12.57
N PRO A 118 2.27 -4.07 13.00
CA PRO A 118 2.97 -3.35 14.07
C PRO A 118 3.04 -4.16 15.38
N LEU A 119 2.05 -5.02 15.65
CA LEU A 119 1.99 -5.87 16.85
C LEU A 119 2.70 -7.22 16.65
N ARG A 120 3.20 -7.52 15.44
CA ARG A 120 3.89 -8.78 15.08
C ARG A 120 3.07 -10.06 15.31
N ARG A 121 1.73 -9.93 15.39
CA ARG A 121 0.84 -11.08 15.64
C ARG A 121 0.37 -11.73 14.35
N ASN A 122 0.26 -10.95 13.28
CA ASN A 122 -0.35 -11.31 12.01
C ASN A 122 0.54 -10.97 10.80
N ASP A 123 1.86 -11.15 10.93
CA ASP A 123 2.82 -10.78 9.86
C ASP A 123 2.52 -11.52 8.53
N THR A 124 2.18 -12.81 8.58
CA THR A 124 1.80 -13.58 7.37
C THR A 124 0.56 -13.01 6.68
N LEU A 125 -0.46 -12.65 7.46
CA LEU A 125 -1.71 -12.07 6.94
C LEU A 125 -1.45 -10.67 6.35
N SER A 126 -0.66 -9.85 7.04
CA SER A 126 -0.25 -8.52 6.58
C SER A 126 0.53 -8.59 5.25
N GLN A 127 1.47 -9.53 5.14
CA GLN A 127 2.23 -9.75 3.92
C GLN A 127 1.33 -10.20 2.76
N HIS A 128 0.32 -11.02 3.03
CA HIS A 128 -0.65 -11.47 2.04
C HIS A 128 -1.55 -10.33 1.57
N LEU A 129 -2.11 -9.54 2.49
CA LEU A 129 -2.88 -8.34 2.18
C LEU A 129 -2.06 -7.37 1.30
N PHE A 130 -0.80 -7.14 1.67
CA PHE A 130 0.10 -6.27 0.90
C PHE A 130 0.43 -6.83 -0.48
N THR A 131 0.58 -8.15 -0.62
CA THR A 131 0.85 -8.78 -1.92
C THR A 131 -0.38 -8.71 -2.82
N ALA A 132 -1.56 -8.93 -2.26
CA ALA A 132 -2.84 -8.90 -2.96
C ALA A 132 -3.23 -7.50 -3.41
N LEU A 133 -3.12 -6.52 -2.52
CA LEU A 133 -3.58 -5.16 -2.75
C LEU A 133 -2.49 -4.21 -3.19
N ARG A 134 -1.21 -4.54 -2.98
CA ARG A 134 -0.09 -3.66 -3.35
C ARG A 134 -0.28 -2.24 -2.82
N ALA A 135 -0.80 -2.11 -1.59
CA ALA A 135 -1.09 -0.82 -0.96
C ALA A 135 -0.21 -0.62 0.28
N PRO A 136 0.49 0.52 0.44
CA PRO A 136 1.46 0.71 1.52
C PRO A 136 0.87 0.59 2.92
N LEU A 137 -0.29 1.18 3.17
CA LEU A 137 -0.91 1.22 4.48
C LEU A 137 -2.32 0.67 4.34
N LEU A 138 -2.63 -0.37 5.10
CA LEU A 138 -3.89 -1.11 5.02
C LEU A 138 -4.44 -1.34 6.42
N ARG A 139 -5.77 -1.28 6.52
CA ARG A 139 -6.52 -1.80 7.67
C ARG A 139 -7.52 -2.82 7.19
N ALA A 140 -7.43 -4.03 7.72
CA ALA A 140 -8.38 -5.10 7.46
C ALA A 140 -9.22 -5.36 8.71
N SER A 141 -10.54 -5.31 8.56
CA SER A 141 -11.50 -5.64 9.60
C SER A 141 -12.05 -7.05 9.34
N PHE A 142 -12.06 -7.86 10.40
CA PHE A 142 -12.59 -9.22 10.37
C PHE A 142 -13.72 -9.35 11.38
N MET A 143 -14.77 -10.07 10.99
CA MET A 143 -15.88 -10.41 11.85
C MET A 143 -16.06 -11.93 11.92
N ARG A 144 -16.41 -12.42 13.11
CA ARG A 144 -16.73 -13.82 13.33
C ARG A 144 -18.22 -14.05 13.06
N HIS A 145 -18.52 -14.97 12.14
CA HIS A 145 -19.88 -15.35 11.79
C HIS A 145 -19.98 -16.88 11.78
N ASN A 146 -20.91 -17.44 12.56
CA ASN A 146 -21.07 -18.89 12.76
C ASN A 146 -19.75 -19.59 13.09
N GLY A 147 -18.98 -19.02 14.03
CA GLY A 147 -17.70 -19.56 14.49
C GLY A 147 -16.51 -19.36 13.56
N ARG A 148 -16.71 -18.89 12.33
CA ARG A 148 -15.63 -18.64 11.35
C ARG A 148 -15.34 -17.15 11.18
N TRP A 149 -14.07 -16.81 11.05
CA TRP A 149 -13.63 -15.47 10.72
C TRP A 149 -13.87 -15.17 9.24
N ARG A 150 -14.33 -13.97 8.93
CA ARG A 150 -14.48 -13.46 7.55
C ARG A 150 -13.93 -12.05 7.46
N LEU A 151 -13.26 -11.75 6.35
CA LEU A 151 -12.91 -10.37 6.01
C LEU A 151 -14.22 -9.62 5.76
N SER A 152 -14.46 -8.56 6.54
CA SER A 152 -15.64 -7.71 6.38
C SER A 152 -15.33 -6.45 5.61
N GLU A 153 -14.13 -5.90 5.77
CA GLU A 153 -13.71 -4.66 5.14
C GLU A 153 -12.19 -4.66 5.00
N VAL A 154 -11.69 -4.10 3.91
CA VAL A 154 -10.29 -3.69 3.80
C VAL A 154 -10.22 -2.31 3.20
N ARG A 155 -9.44 -1.43 3.82
CA ARG A 155 -9.27 -0.05 3.36
C ARG A 155 -7.81 0.36 3.33
N ILE A 156 -7.49 1.22 2.37
CA ILE A 156 -6.21 1.91 2.33
C ILE A 156 -6.23 3.02 3.38
N LEU A 157 -5.15 3.08 4.16
CA LEU A 157 -4.94 4.11 5.16
C LEU A 157 -4.12 5.26 4.59
N SER A 158 -4.31 6.44 5.16
CA SER A 158 -3.51 7.63 4.91
C SER A 158 -2.65 7.98 6.12
N ALA A 159 -1.78 8.98 5.97
CA ALA A 159 -0.92 9.49 7.04
C ALA A 159 -1.68 9.79 8.35
N THR A 160 -2.89 10.36 8.25
CA THR A 160 -3.71 10.74 9.41
C THR A 160 -4.39 9.57 10.11
N ASP A 161 -4.41 8.39 9.48
CA ASP A 161 -4.99 7.18 10.08
C ASP A 161 -3.97 6.38 10.90
N ILE A 162 -2.68 6.78 10.88
CA ILE A 162 -1.60 6.08 11.60
C ILE A 162 -1.60 6.53 13.05
N GLU A 163 -1.76 5.58 13.96
CA GLU A 163 -1.69 5.83 15.40
C GLU A 163 -0.29 6.31 15.81
N PRO A 164 -0.17 7.27 16.75
CA PRO A 164 1.11 7.85 17.16
C PRO A 164 2.17 6.82 17.55
N GLU A 165 1.76 5.75 18.25
CA GLU A 165 2.63 4.65 18.65
C GLU A 165 3.21 3.85 17.47
N HIS A 166 2.55 3.87 16.32
CA HIS A 166 3.00 3.17 15.11
C HIS A 166 3.90 4.03 14.21
N HIS A 167 4.10 5.32 14.50
CA HIS A 167 4.87 6.23 13.65
C HIS A 167 6.29 5.73 13.37
N ALA A 168 7.02 5.35 14.42
CA ALA A 168 8.37 4.78 14.27
C ALA A 168 8.37 3.49 13.44
N PHE A 169 7.40 2.61 13.68
CA PHE A 169 7.28 1.36 12.94
C PHE A 169 7.02 1.59 11.44
N VAL A 170 6.16 2.56 11.09
CA VAL A 170 5.89 2.90 9.69
C VAL A 170 7.13 3.47 9.01
N ALA A 171 7.93 4.28 9.71
CA ALA A 171 9.19 4.81 9.20
C ALA A 171 10.17 3.67 8.87
N ASP A 172 10.33 2.72 9.79
CA ASP A 172 11.22 1.57 9.61
C ASP A 172 10.74 0.65 8.48
N ALA A 173 9.45 0.29 8.49
CA ALA A 173 8.85 -0.57 7.46
C ALA A 173 8.92 0.07 6.06
N GLY A 174 8.68 1.38 5.97
CA GLY A 174 8.81 2.16 4.74
C GLY A 174 10.24 2.22 4.23
N THR A 175 11.20 2.48 5.12
CA THR A 175 12.63 2.53 4.81
C THR A 175 13.12 1.17 4.30
N ASP A 176 12.77 0.09 4.98
CA ASP A 176 13.06 -1.27 4.56
C ASP A 176 12.48 -1.59 3.17
N TYR A 177 11.23 -1.18 2.92
CA TYR A 177 10.58 -1.40 1.63
C TYR A 177 11.30 -0.65 0.50
N ILE A 178 11.77 0.56 0.75
CA ILE A 178 12.52 1.37 -0.21
C ILE A 178 13.89 0.75 -0.48
N THR A 179 14.62 0.36 0.55
CA THR A 179 15.99 -0.18 0.45
C THR A 179 16.03 -1.56 -0.20
N ARG A 180 15.17 -2.51 0.23
CA ARG A 180 15.11 -3.86 -0.37
C ARG A 180 14.77 -3.82 -1.85
N ASN A 181 13.89 -2.90 -2.25
CA ASN A 181 13.52 -2.77 -3.66
C ASN A 181 14.63 -2.11 -4.50
N ARG A 182 15.50 -1.28 -3.90
CA ARG A 182 16.71 -0.77 -4.57
C ARG A 182 17.70 -1.89 -4.86
N VAL A 183 17.89 -2.83 -3.94
CA VAL A 183 18.78 -3.99 -4.13
C VAL A 183 18.26 -4.88 -5.26
N ARG A 184 16.98 -5.27 -5.23
CA ARG A 184 16.36 -6.07 -6.31
C ARG A 184 16.47 -5.45 -7.70
N MET A 185 16.41 -4.11 -7.81
CA MET A 185 16.57 -3.42 -9.09
C MET A 185 18.03 -3.37 -9.57
N ARG A 186 19.01 -3.40 -8.66
CA ARG A 186 20.44 -3.51 -9.03
C ARG A 186 20.80 -4.91 -9.51
N ASP A 187 20.16 -5.93 -8.92
CA ASP A 187 20.43 -7.34 -9.24
C ASP A 187 19.58 -7.88 -10.39
N ALA A 188 18.62 -7.11 -10.91
CA ALA A 188 17.83 -7.51 -12.06
C ALA A 188 18.73 -7.55 -13.32
N PRO A 189 18.89 -8.70 -14.00
CA PRO A 189 19.68 -8.76 -15.22
C PRO A 189 19.06 -7.79 -16.23
N SER A 190 19.90 -7.01 -16.90
CA SER A 190 19.51 -6.09 -17.98
C SER A 190 19.01 -6.89 -19.17
N GLY A 191 17.74 -7.33 -19.12
CA GLY A 191 17.08 -8.06 -20.19
C GLY A 191 16.70 -7.10 -21.30
N THR A 192 17.38 -7.19 -22.44
CA THR A 192 16.95 -6.63 -23.71
C THR A 192 15.58 -7.21 -24.06
N PRO A 193 14.54 -6.41 -24.37
CA PRO A 193 13.30 -6.98 -24.91
C PRO A 193 13.58 -7.47 -26.33
N ALA A 194 13.61 -8.79 -26.52
CA ALA A 194 13.55 -9.39 -27.84
C ALA A 194 12.11 -9.26 -28.35
N LEU A 195 11.90 -8.35 -29.30
CA LEU A 195 10.69 -8.33 -30.13
C LEU A 195 10.61 -9.67 -30.88
N ALA A 196 9.59 -10.46 -30.58
CA ALA A 196 9.10 -11.49 -31.49
C ALA A 196 8.19 -10.79 -32.50
N ILE A 197 8.65 -10.64 -33.74
CA ILE A 197 7.80 -10.32 -34.88
C ILE A 197 7.44 -11.66 -35.53
N LEU A 198 6.14 -11.82 -35.78
CA LEU A 198 5.47 -12.94 -36.46
C LEU A 198 6.01 -13.18 -37.87
#